data_AF-A0A536CR06-F1
#
_entry.id   AF-A0A536CR06-F1
#
_cell.length_a   1.000
_cell.length_b   1.000
_cell.length_c   1.000
_cell.angle_alpha   90.00
_cell.angle_beta   90.00
_cell.angle_gamma   90.00
#
_symmetry.space_group_name_H-M   'P 1'
#
loop_
_entity.id
_entity.type
_entity.pdbx_description
1 polymer ?
#
loop_
_entity_poly.entity_id
_entity_poly.type
_entity_poly.pdbx_seq_one_letter_code
_entity_poly.pdbx_strand_id
1 'polypeptide(L)'
;MSIPGSQTESAVAAGERFGPNSGEVGEFLLAAGRLTAAQWRKVLAVRGSVSKVVRDSSAQPAEAVRSLLHGAAGGTSTLGEPMAAVASALAAALRDRSDAEVAAAWSAASALVRRRQLASLTFAAHYLPFASAIPPVVSAEPPAGVQLFAKTLKWLAPAQWESLARPWSVDREASTSLLQVAARTPARESEEAVALSALAAVTNHLSGDAGWAAMKTVVHGARVLSCRGELTPAQLQALWVPLEQAIPLRSLDVQASDPMAASAAPPKRTAKTQAATSPGARKTAIRRGPLYGPGTAEVTAFLKVVHELNAIQWLRVLDRRQLVASVTREGSAEPVGVVRAVVAAIQCTRGLDLEVRCRIVSAVERAGYALASRDTLTREQAQAHYGVLTEVVPFGDVDAGGLAARVVALNPEEWARVAVIAPVVDLAVVAPVLHAGDAIADHLAARTDDEAVTAWHALTALLDRQRLSPIKFAVSYAPFASAVPVTKPRSITPAVQRYLTAVGRLSAHQCSLLAEPWLLADDVSNALSRVVTDGSAKAAEEAAALAALVTVPMRLTGDSGWAAAKTAVFGARVIASRGKVSASEFEALWKPLERAIPLASLESRSKKAS
;
A
#
# COMPACT_ATOMS: atom_id res chain seq x y z
N MET A 1 57.10 -15.05 -22.42
CA MET A 1 56.73 -13.84 -21.67
C MET A 1 55.24 -13.63 -21.84
N SER A 2 54.46 -14.06 -20.85
CA SER A 2 52.99 -14.01 -20.89
C SER A 2 52.54 -13.15 -19.71
N ILE A 3 51.79 -12.10 -20.01
CA ILE A 3 51.17 -11.21 -19.02
C ILE A 3 49.84 -11.86 -18.60
N PRO A 4 49.58 -12.08 -17.30
CA PRO A 4 48.31 -12.62 -16.85
C PRO A 4 47.32 -11.52 -16.45
N GLY A 5 46.05 -11.75 -16.80
CA GLY A 5 44.92 -11.54 -15.89
C GLY A 5 44.25 -10.17 -15.86
N SER A 6 43.37 -9.89 -16.83
CA SER A 6 42.30 -8.89 -16.67
C SER A 6 41.00 -9.37 -17.33
N GLN A 7 40.50 -10.53 -16.91
CA GLN A 7 39.18 -11.01 -17.32
C GLN A 7 38.53 -11.77 -16.16
N THR A 8 38.07 -11.04 -15.14
CA THR A 8 37.15 -11.59 -14.13
C THR A 8 36.38 -10.52 -13.34
N GLU A 9 36.19 -9.30 -13.86
CA GLU A 9 35.38 -8.27 -13.19
C GLU A 9 34.07 -7.89 -13.89
N SER A 10 33.79 -8.30 -15.14
CA SER A 10 32.58 -7.83 -15.85
C SER A 10 31.37 -8.78 -15.86
N ALA A 11 31.48 -10.01 -15.36
CA ALA A 11 30.38 -10.98 -15.45
C ALA A 11 29.34 -10.87 -14.31
N VAL A 12 29.70 -10.26 -13.16
CA VAL A 12 28.80 -10.16 -11.99
C VAL A 12 27.95 -8.88 -12.01
N ALA A 13 28.33 -7.87 -12.82
CA ALA A 13 27.64 -6.57 -12.87
C ALA A 13 26.46 -6.47 -13.87
N ALA A 14 26.27 -7.45 -14.76
CA ALA A 14 25.23 -7.40 -15.79
C ALA A 14 23.86 -7.92 -15.33
N GLY A 15 23.81 -8.74 -14.27
CA GLY A 15 22.60 -9.47 -13.85
C GLY A 15 21.48 -8.61 -13.28
N GLU A 16 21.80 -7.43 -12.73
CA GLU A 16 20.83 -6.57 -12.02
C GLU A 16 20.82 -5.12 -12.50
N ARG A 17 21.42 -4.81 -13.67
CA ARG A 17 21.54 -3.43 -14.19
C ARG A 17 20.22 -2.67 -14.26
N PHE A 18 19.11 -3.37 -14.55
CA PHE A 18 17.76 -2.79 -14.59
C PHE A 18 16.84 -3.39 -13.52
N GLY A 19 17.41 -3.96 -12.45
CA GLY A 19 16.70 -4.65 -11.38
C GLY A 19 16.30 -6.10 -11.72
N PRO A 20 15.25 -6.65 -11.09
CA PRO A 20 14.93 -8.08 -11.15
C PRO A 20 14.47 -8.57 -12.54
N ASN A 21 14.16 -7.66 -13.47
CA ASN A 21 13.76 -7.95 -14.85
C ASN A 21 14.82 -7.53 -15.88
N SER A 22 16.10 -7.47 -15.47
CA SER A 22 17.19 -6.94 -16.31
C SER A 22 17.29 -7.56 -17.71
N GLY A 23 17.06 -8.88 -17.84
CA GLY A 23 17.04 -9.55 -19.14
C GLY A 23 15.95 -9.02 -20.08
N GLU A 24 14.70 -9.01 -19.61
CA GLU A 24 13.55 -8.53 -20.39
C GLU A 24 13.65 -7.03 -20.73
N VAL A 25 14.10 -6.21 -19.78
CA VAL A 25 14.32 -4.78 -20.01
C VAL A 25 15.42 -4.55 -21.05
N GLY A 26 16.53 -5.29 -20.96
CA GLY A 26 17.61 -5.21 -21.94
C GLY A 26 17.17 -5.57 -23.35
N GLU A 27 16.42 -6.67 -23.51
CA GLU A 27 15.86 -7.09 -24.79
C GLU A 27 14.88 -6.05 -25.35
N PHE A 28 14.01 -5.49 -24.51
CA PHE A 28 13.10 -4.42 -24.91
C PHE A 28 13.86 -3.20 -25.42
N LEU A 29 14.88 -2.74 -24.70
CA LEU A 29 15.67 -1.56 -25.09
C LEU A 29 16.37 -1.75 -26.43
N LEU A 30 16.96 -2.93 -26.65
CA LEU A 30 17.60 -3.29 -27.92
C LEU A 30 16.59 -3.36 -29.06
N ALA A 31 15.43 -3.98 -28.83
CA ALA A 31 14.39 -4.13 -29.84
C ALA A 31 13.71 -2.79 -30.17
N ALA A 32 13.44 -1.95 -29.17
CA ALA A 32 12.85 -0.62 -29.34
C ALA A 32 13.71 0.28 -30.23
N GLY A 33 15.05 0.26 -30.05
CA GLY A 33 15.98 1.00 -30.91
C GLY A 33 15.95 0.57 -32.38
N ARG A 34 15.54 -0.68 -32.66
CA ARG A 34 15.52 -1.29 -34.01
C ARG A 34 14.15 -1.22 -34.70
N LEU A 35 13.13 -0.64 -34.06
CA LEU A 35 11.80 -0.53 -34.67
C LEU A 35 11.83 0.37 -35.91
N THR A 36 11.16 -0.10 -36.97
CA THR A 36 10.94 0.66 -38.21
C THR A 36 9.94 1.79 -37.99
N ALA A 37 9.94 2.80 -38.86
CA ALA A 37 8.96 3.91 -38.79
C ALA A 37 7.50 3.41 -38.90
N ALA A 38 7.25 2.33 -39.65
CA ALA A 38 5.92 1.72 -39.74
C ALA A 38 5.49 1.06 -38.42
N GLN A 39 6.41 0.38 -37.73
CA GLN A 39 6.15 -0.19 -36.41
C GLN A 39 5.90 0.90 -35.37
N TRP A 40 6.66 2.00 -35.39
CA TRP A 40 6.43 3.14 -34.50
C TRP A 40 5.07 3.81 -34.70
N ARG A 41 4.64 4.00 -35.96
CA ARG A 41 3.28 4.48 -36.25
C ARG A 41 2.21 3.57 -35.64
N LYS A 42 2.41 2.25 -35.70
CA LYS A 42 1.50 1.27 -35.07
C LYS A 42 1.54 1.37 -33.54
N VAL A 43 2.71 1.51 -32.93
CA VAL A 43 2.88 1.72 -31.47
C VAL A 43 2.09 2.95 -31.02
N LEU A 44 2.25 4.09 -31.69
CA LEU A 44 1.56 5.34 -31.33
C LEU A 44 0.04 5.24 -31.55
N ALA A 45 -0.41 4.59 -32.62
CA ALA A 45 -1.84 4.35 -32.86
C ALA A 45 -2.46 3.50 -31.74
N VAL A 46 -1.80 2.40 -31.36
CA VAL A 46 -2.26 1.54 -30.25
C VAL A 46 -2.25 2.30 -28.93
N ARG A 47 -1.20 3.08 -28.63
CA ARG A 47 -1.15 3.95 -27.46
C ARG A 47 -2.33 4.93 -27.40
N GLY A 48 -2.67 5.55 -28.54
CA GLY A 48 -3.84 6.41 -28.67
C GLY A 48 -5.14 5.68 -28.36
N SER A 49 -5.34 4.48 -28.92
CA SER A 49 -6.53 3.65 -28.64
C SER A 49 -6.62 3.25 -27.16
N VAL A 50 -5.51 2.84 -26.54
CA VAL A 50 -5.44 2.47 -25.12
C VAL A 50 -5.81 3.66 -24.22
N SER A 51 -5.34 4.86 -24.55
CA SER A 51 -5.63 6.07 -23.76
C SER A 51 -7.13 6.42 -23.69
N LYS A 52 -7.94 5.94 -24.65
CA LYS A 52 -9.39 6.11 -24.63
C LYS A 52 -10.09 5.23 -23.59
N VAL A 53 -9.42 4.18 -23.11
CA VAL A 53 -9.98 3.17 -22.17
C VAL A 53 -9.39 3.32 -20.77
N VAL A 54 -8.13 3.75 -20.67
CA VAL A 54 -7.39 3.77 -19.41
C VAL A 54 -7.65 5.07 -18.64
N ARG A 55 -8.03 4.93 -17.36
CA ARG A 55 -8.29 6.06 -16.44
C ARG A 55 -7.02 6.64 -15.82
N ASP A 56 -5.93 5.87 -15.75
CA ASP A 56 -4.64 6.35 -15.26
C ASP A 56 -3.99 7.26 -16.31
N SER A 57 -4.22 8.56 -16.20
CA SER A 57 -3.48 9.61 -16.93
C SER A 57 -2.05 9.77 -16.38
N SER A 58 -1.36 8.68 -16.05
CA SER A 58 0.05 8.69 -15.63
C SER A 58 1.02 8.90 -16.79
N ALA A 59 0.49 9.15 -18.00
CA ALA A 59 1.28 9.51 -19.16
C ALA A 59 1.95 10.87 -18.92
N GLN A 60 3.23 10.83 -18.54
CA GLN A 60 4.05 12.03 -18.45
C GLN A 60 4.05 12.76 -19.81
N PRO A 61 3.99 14.10 -19.81
CA PRO A 61 4.09 14.87 -21.04
C PRO A 61 5.41 14.54 -21.75
N ALA A 62 5.35 14.40 -23.08
CA ALA A 62 6.45 13.86 -23.87
C ALA A 62 7.75 14.68 -23.72
N GLU A 63 7.62 16.01 -23.61
CA GLU A 63 8.72 16.95 -23.37
C GLU A 63 9.36 16.77 -21.97
N ALA A 64 8.56 16.48 -20.95
CA ALA A 64 9.07 16.20 -19.61
C ALA A 64 9.82 14.88 -19.55
N VAL A 65 9.35 13.86 -20.28
CA VAL A 65 10.08 12.59 -20.42
C VAL A 65 11.41 12.83 -21.13
N ARG A 66 11.42 13.62 -22.21
CA ARG A 66 12.64 13.92 -22.96
C ARG A 66 13.68 14.64 -22.09
N SER A 67 13.24 15.60 -21.30
CA SER A 67 14.08 16.35 -20.35
C SER A 67 14.67 15.45 -19.27
N LEU A 68 13.84 14.55 -18.72
CA LEU A 68 14.25 13.55 -17.73
C LEU A 68 15.30 12.57 -18.29
N LEU A 69 15.12 12.09 -19.52
CA LEU A 69 16.08 11.18 -20.16
C LEU A 69 17.42 11.89 -20.44
N HIS A 70 17.39 13.16 -20.82
CA HIS A 70 18.61 13.97 -21.00
C HIS A 70 19.37 14.16 -19.69
N GLY A 71 18.66 14.49 -18.59
CA GLY A 71 19.26 14.60 -17.27
C GLY A 71 19.90 13.29 -16.79
N ALA A 72 19.29 12.16 -17.10
CA ALA A 72 19.85 10.84 -16.78
C ALA A 72 21.09 10.48 -17.61
N ALA A 73 21.10 10.80 -18.90
CA ALA A 73 22.26 10.61 -19.74
C ALA A 73 23.44 11.52 -19.32
N GLY A 74 23.15 12.71 -18.78
CA GLY A 74 24.14 13.67 -18.30
C GLY A 74 24.55 13.52 -16.83
N GLY A 75 24.05 12.50 -16.10
CA GLY A 75 24.39 12.27 -14.69
C GLY A 75 23.78 13.28 -13.70
N THR A 76 22.82 14.09 -14.13
CA THR A 76 22.12 15.11 -13.33
C THR A 76 20.69 14.70 -12.94
N SER A 77 20.35 13.44 -13.18
CA SER A 77 19.02 12.88 -12.91
C SER A 77 18.76 12.69 -11.42
N THR A 78 17.53 13.04 -10.98
CA THR A 78 17.00 12.73 -9.64
C THR A 78 16.40 11.32 -9.53
N LEU A 79 16.42 10.54 -10.62
CA LEU A 79 15.94 9.15 -10.61
C LEU A 79 16.90 8.25 -9.83
N GLY A 80 16.35 7.47 -8.90
CA GLY A 80 17.08 6.35 -8.30
C GLY A 80 17.30 5.20 -9.29
N GLU A 81 18.27 4.34 -9.01
CA GLU A 81 18.42 3.06 -9.71
C GLU A 81 17.24 2.12 -9.38
N PRO A 82 16.79 1.25 -10.32
CA PRO A 82 17.33 1.01 -11.66
C PRO A 82 16.80 1.96 -12.76
N MET A 83 15.97 2.95 -12.40
CA MET A 83 15.30 3.81 -13.38
C MET A 83 16.28 4.76 -14.08
N ALA A 84 17.34 5.20 -13.40
CA ALA A 84 18.41 6.01 -14.00
C ALA A 84 19.16 5.24 -15.10
N ALA A 85 19.53 3.97 -14.87
CA ALA A 85 20.14 3.13 -15.89
C ALA A 85 19.24 2.92 -17.12
N VAL A 86 17.93 2.73 -16.92
CA VAL A 86 16.95 2.61 -18.01
C VAL A 86 16.79 3.92 -18.78
N ALA A 87 16.73 5.05 -18.07
CA ALA A 87 16.64 6.36 -18.69
C ALA A 87 17.85 6.67 -19.57
N SER A 88 19.06 6.40 -19.07
CA SER A 88 20.31 6.55 -19.82
C SER A 88 20.34 5.63 -21.06
N ALA A 89 19.95 4.35 -20.91
CA ALA A 89 19.91 3.41 -22.02
C ALA A 89 18.86 3.77 -23.10
N LEU A 90 17.68 4.26 -22.70
CA LEU A 90 16.66 4.76 -23.63
C LEU A 90 17.11 6.02 -24.36
N ALA A 91 17.75 6.96 -23.67
CA ALA A 91 18.30 8.16 -24.28
C ALA A 91 19.31 7.83 -25.38
N ALA A 92 20.14 6.81 -25.16
CA ALA A 92 21.07 6.29 -26.16
C ALA A 92 20.36 5.58 -27.31
N ALA A 93 19.40 4.68 -27.02
CA ALA A 93 18.73 3.87 -28.03
C ALA A 93 17.75 4.65 -28.93
N LEU A 94 17.19 5.76 -28.43
CA LEU A 94 16.14 6.55 -29.09
C LEU A 94 16.55 8.01 -29.30
N ARG A 95 17.84 8.26 -29.57
CA ARG A 95 18.39 9.59 -29.79
C ARG A 95 17.67 10.32 -30.94
N ASP A 96 17.49 9.66 -32.06
CA ASP A 96 16.92 10.26 -33.29
C ASP A 96 15.40 10.06 -33.43
N ARG A 97 14.72 9.75 -32.33
CA ARG A 97 13.27 9.49 -32.30
C ARG A 97 12.49 10.69 -31.76
N SER A 98 11.23 10.79 -32.14
CA SER A 98 10.32 11.84 -31.70
C SER A 98 9.96 11.69 -30.21
N ASP A 99 9.57 12.79 -29.57
CA ASP A 99 9.21 12.80 -28.15
C ASP A 99 8.02 11.86 -27.85
N ALA A 100 7.09 11.72 -28.78
CA ALA A 100 5.96 10.81 -28.65
C ALA A 100 6.38 9.32 -28.61
N GLU A 101 7.34 8.94 -29.47
CA GLU A 101 7.92 7.58 -29.51
C GLU A 101 8.72 7.30 -28.24
N VAL A 102 9.50 8.29 -27.81
CA VAL A 102 10.33 8.23 -26.60
C VAL A 102 9.46 8.11 -25.35
N ALA A 103 8.38 8.87 -25.25
CA ALA A 103 7.43 8.79 -24.14
C ALA A 103 6.69 7.44 -24.11
N ALA A 104 6.36 6.88 -25.28
CA ALA A 104 5.79 5.53 -25.37
C ALA A 104 6.79 4.48 -24.85
N ALA A 105 8.04 4.54 -25.31
CA ALA A 105 9.09 3.61 -24.91
C ALA A 105 9.43 3.72 -23.42
N TRP A 106 9.50 4.94 -22.89
CA TRP A 106 9.69 5.20 -21.47
C TRP A 106 8.59 4.58 -20.62
N SER A 107 7.33 4.70 -21.05
CA SER A 107 6.19 4.11 -20.35
C SER A 107 6.30 2.58 -20.30
N ALA A 108 6.63 1.95 -21.43
CA ALA A 108 6.79 0.49 -21.52
C ALA A 108 8.01 -0.03 -20.74
N ALA A 109 9.17 0.62 -20.86
CA ALA A 109 10.37 0.25 -20.11
C ALA A 109 10.18 0.44 -18.60
N SER A 110 9.57 1.56 -18.19
CA SER A 110 9.19 1.80 -16.79
C SER A 110 8.26 0.72 -16.26
N ALA A 111 7.32 0.27 -17.09
CA ALA A 111 6.38 -0.78 -16.73
C ALA A 111 7.06 -2.16 -16.64
N LEU A 112 8.05 -2.45 -17.48
CA LEU A 112 8.86 -3.68 -17.40
C LEU A 112 9.72 -3.72 -16.12
N VAL A 113 10.41 -2.62 -15.79
CA VAL A 113 11.20 -2.53 -14.55
C VAL A 113 10.32 -2.75 -13.33
N ARG A 114 9.15 -2.10 -13.32
CA ARG A 114 8.18 -2.18 -12.23
C ARG A 114 7.16 -3.30 -12.44
N ARG A 115 7.42 -4.27 -13.34
CA ARG A 115 6.41 -5.24 -13.78
C ARG A 115 5.77 -5.98 -12.63
N ARG A 116 6.53 -6.33 -11.57
CA ARG A 116 6.02 -6.99 -10.35
C ARG A 116 5.34 -6.05 -9.34
N GLN A 117 5.58 -4.74 -9.44
CA GLN A 117 5.07 -3.69 -8.56
C GLN A 117 3.77 -3.05 -9.09
N LEU A 118 3.45 -3.22 -10.38
CA LEU A 118 2.23 -2.68 -10.99
C LEU A 118 1.06 -3.67 -10.89
N ALA A 119 -0.17 -3.18 -11.04
CA ALA A 119 -1.30 -4.06 -11.32
C ALA A 119 -1.22 -4.57 -12.77
N SER A 120 -1.70 -5.79 -13.04
CA SER A 120 -1.66 -6.42 -14.37
C SER A 120 -2.30 -5.55 -15.46
N LEU A 121 -3.38 -4.84 -15.12
CA LEU A 121 -4.04 -3.85 -16.00
C LEU A 121 -3.16 -2.64 -16.31
N THR A 122 -2.49 -2.08 -15.29
CA THR A 122 -1.60 -0.93 -15.45
C THR A 122 -0.37 -1.31 -16.28
N PHE A 123 0.18 -2.50 -16.05
CA PHE A 123 1.25 -3.05 -16.90
C PHE A 123 0.78 -3.18 -18.36
N ALA A 124 -0.37 -3.84 -18.59
CA ALA A 124 -0.92 -4.03 -19.92
C ALA A 124 -1.18 -2.68 -20.63
N ALA A 125 -1.70 -1.68 -19.92
CA ALA A 125 -1.92 -0.34 -20.48
C ALA A 125 -0.63 0.31 -21.01
N HIS A 126 0.47 0.20 -20.27
CA HIS A 126 1.75 0.78 -20.67
C HIS A 126 2.51 -0.06 -21.71
N TYR A 127 2.36 -1.39 -21.67
CA TYR A 127 3.14 -2.30 -22.50
C TYR A 127 2.45 -2.70 -23.82
N LEU A 128 1.10 -2.70 -23.86
CA LEU A 128 0.34 -3.11 -25.05
C LEU A 128 0.76 -2.42 -26.36
N PRO A 129 1.12 -1.12 -26.38
CA PRO A 129 1.62 -0.47 -27.61
C PRO A 129 2.77 -1.21 -28.29
N PHE A 130 3.62 -1.88 -27.50
CA PHE A 130 4.76 -2.63 -28.00
C PHE A 130 4.51 -4.12 -28.15
N ALA A 131 3.50 -4.70 -27.48
CA ALA A 131 3.30 -6.15 -27.38
C ALA A 131 3.23 -6.90 -28.72
N SER A 132 2.82 -6.23 -29.81
CA SER A 132 2.81 -6.86 -31.15
C SER A 132 4.16 -6.87 -31.88
N ALA A 133 5.10 -6.01 -31.48
CA ALA A 133 6.44 -5.93 -32.06
C ALA A 133 7.52 -6.49 -31.11
N ILE A 134 7.28 -6.40 -29.80
CA ILE A 134 8.15 -6.86 -28.72
C ILE A 134 7.23 -7.54 -27.68
N PRO A 135 6.91 -8.84 -27.86
CA PRO A 135 6.07 -9.56 -26.90
C PRO A 135 6.76 -9.62 -25.53
N PRO A 136 6.01 -9.53 -24.41
CA PRO A 136 6.60 -9.65 -23.08
C PRO A 136 7.06 -11.09 -22.84
N VAL A 137 8.11 -11.25 -22.03
CA VAL A 137 8.60 -12.57 -21.62
C VAL A 137 7.53 -13.23 -20.74
N VAL A 138 7.24 -14.50 -21.04
CA VAL A 138 6.28 -15.33 -20.30
C VAL A 138 7.05 -16.35 -19.48
N SER A 139 7.08 -16.18 -18.16
CA SER A 139 7.83 -17.08 -17.26
C SER A 139 7.16 -18.44 -17.05
N ALA A 140 5.84 -18.52 -17.23
CA ALA A 140 5.06 -19.75 -17.15
C ALA A 140 3.86 -19.66 -18.11
N GLU A 141 3.59 -20.74 -18.85
CA GLU A 141 2.48 -20.76 -19.79
C GLU A 141 1.13 -20.73 -19.04
N PRO A 142 0.18 -19.86 -19.43
CA PRO A 142 -1.12 -19.80 -18.78
C PRO A 142 -1.88 -21.13 -18.94
N PRO A 143 -2.72 -21.53 -17.95
CA PRO A 143 -3.57 -22.70 -18.06
C PRO A 143 -4.43 -22.67 -19.33
N ALA A 144 -4.72 -23.84 -19.92
CA ALA A 144 -5.46 -23.95 -21.18
C ALA A 144 -6.80 -23.17 -21.18
N GLY A 145 -7.52 -23.19 -20.06
CA GLY A 145 -8.76 -22.41 -19.89
C GLY A 145 -8.54 -20.89 -19.95
N VAL A 146 -7.42 -20.39 -19.43
CA VAL A 146 -7.03 -18.96 -19.52
C VAL A 146 -6.65 -18.60 -20.96
N GLN A 147 -5.96 -19.48 -21.67
CA GLN A 147 -5.62 -19.25 -23.08
C GLN A 147 -6.86 -19.21 -23.97
N LEU A 148 -7.80 -20.14 -23.76
CA LEU A 148 -9.07 -20.16 -24.47
C LEU A 148 -9.88 -18.90 -24.17
N PHE A 149 -9.94 -18.50 -22.89
CA PHE A 149 -10.57 -17.25 -22.48
C PHE A 149 -9.95 -16.03 -23.17
N ALA A 150 -8.62 -15.91 -23.19
CA ALA A 150 -7.90 -14.83 -23.87
C ALA A 150 -8.20 -14.77 -25.39
N LYS A 151 -8.37 -15.93 -26.03
CA LYS A 151 -8.77 -16.03 -27.44
C LYS A 151 -10.22 -15.60 -27.65
N THR A 152 -11.14 -16.03 -26.79
CA THR A 152 -12.58 -15.70 -26.89
C THR A 152 -12.84 -14.20 -26.79
N LEU A 153 -12.07 -13.48 -25.96
CA LEU A 153 -12.21 -12.03 -25.80
C LEU A 153 -12.05 -11.25 -27.12
N LYS A 154 -11.26 -11.75 -28.06
CA LYS A 154 -11.05 -11.11 -29.37
C LYS A 154 -12.29 -11.12 -30.26
N TRP A 155 -13.25 -11.99 -29.96
CA TRP A 155 -14.43 -12.25 -30.79
C TRP A 155 -15.74 -11.87 -30.09
N LEU A 156 -15.66 -11.19 -28.94
CA LEU A 156 -16.86 -10.71 -28.26
C LEU A 156 -17.54 -9.61 -29.06
N ALA A 157 -18.86 -9.73 -29.19
CA ALA A 157 -19.71 -8.69 -29.75
C ALA A 157 -19.77 -7.46 -28.82
N PRO A 158 -20.11 -6.27 -29.34
CA PRO A 158 -20.24 -5.05 -28.52
C PRO A 158 -21.15 -5.23 -27.29
N ALA A 159 -22.30 -5.88 -27.45
CA ALA A 159 -23.24 -6.14 -26.35
C ALA A 159 -22.65 -7.05 -25.25
N GLN A 160 -21.72 -7.94 -25.59
CA GLN A 160 -20.99 -8.77 -24.62
C GLN A 160 -19.92 -7.96 -23.89
N TRP A 161 -19.28 -7.00 -24.55
CA TRP A 161 -18.39 -6.05 -23.88
C TRP A 161 -19.15 -5.14 -22.92
N GLU A 162 -20.33 -4.66 -23.30
CA GLU A 162 -21.19 -3.86 -22.43
C GLU A 162 -21.67 -4.63 -21.20
N SER A 163 -22.00 -5.91 -21.33
CA SER A 163 -22.38 -6.73 -20.17
C SER A 163 -21.23 -6.89 -19.18
N LEU A 164 -19.99 -7.00 -19.66
CA LEU A 164 -18.79 -7.04 -18.82
C LEU A 164 -18.54 -5.72 -18.07
N ALA A 165 -19.03 -4.59 -18.58
CA ALA A 165 -18.88 -3.28 -17.94
C ALA A 165 -19.86 -3.05 -16.77
N ARG A 166 -20.85 -3.94 -16.59
CA ARG A 166 -21.89 -3.78 -15.56
C ARG A 166 -21.28 -3.90 -14.15
N PRO A 167 -21.77 -3.11 -13.17
CA PRO A 167 -21.36 -3.26 -11.79
C PRO A 167 -21.67 -4.66 -11.27
N TRP A 168 -20.71 -5.26 -10.58
CA TRP A 168 -20.86 -6.57 -9.97
C TRP A 168 -20.27 -6.60 -8.57
N SER A 169 -20.80 -7.50 -7.74
CA SER A 169 -20.28 -7.81 -6.41
C SER A 169 -20.16 -9.30 -6.28
N VAL A 170 -19.04 -9.75 -5.72
CA VAL A 170 -18.81 -11.16 -5.38
C VAL A 170 -19.04 -11.35 -3.88
N ASP A 171 -19.54 -12.52 -3.51
CA ASP A 171 -19.64 -12.91 -2.12
C ASP A 171 -18.29 -12.82 -1.38
N ARG A 172 -18.33 -12.40 -0.11
CA ARG A 172 -17.12 -12.13 0.67
C ARG A 172 -16.30 -13.39 0.92
N GLU A 173 -16.95 -14.52 1.14
CA GLU A 173 -16.27 -15.80 1.39
C GLU A 173 -15.57 -16.27 0.12
N ALA A 174 -16.29 -16.29 -1.01
CA ALA A 174 -15.73 -16.67 -2.30
C ALA A 174 -14.55 -15.75 -2.72
N SER A 175 -14.66 -14.44 -2.48
CA SER A 175 -13.59 -13.47 -2.73
C SER A 175 -12.37 -13.72 -1.84
N THR A 176 -12.57 -14.04 -0.56
CA THR A 176 -11.47 -14.34 0.38
C THR A 176 -10.75 -15.62 -0.03
N SER A 177 -11.48 -16.67 -0.39
CA SER A 177 -10.91 -17.92 -0.90
C SER A 177 -10.12 -17.71 -2.18
N LEU A 178 -10.65 -16.94 -3.13
CA LEU A 178 -9.93 -16.59 -4.36
C LEU A 178 -8.59 -15.90 -4.06
N LEU A 179 -8.56 -14.93 -3.14
CA LEU A 179 -7.32 -14.21 -2.80
C LEU A 179 -6.30 -15.10 -2.08
N GLN A 180 -6.74 -16.03 -1.23
CA GLN A 180 -5.85 -16.98 -0.56
C GLN A 180 -5.20 -17.96 -1.54
N VAL A 181 -5.97 -18.45 -2.53
CA VAL A 181 -5.46 -19.32 -3.59
C VAL A 181 -4.55 -18.54 -4.54
N ALA A 182 -4.98 -17.37 -5.02
CA ALA A 182 -4.22 -16.54 -5.95
C ALA A 182 -2.86 -16.07 -5.39
N ALA A 183 -2.69 -16.01 -4.06
CA ALA A 183 -1.40 -15.73 -3.44
C ALA A 183 -0.38 -16.88 -3.56
N ARG A 184 -0.83 -18.09 -3.89
CA ARG A 184 -0.03 -19.32 -4.02
C ARG A 184 0.11 -19.78 -5.48
N THR A 185 -0.78 -19.33 -6.35
CA THR A 185 -0.82 -19.68 -7.77
C THR A 185 -0.18 -18.57 -8.63
N PRO A 186 0.42 -18.87 -9.80
CA PRO A 186 0.85 -17.87 -10.79
C PRO A 186 -0.35 -17.21 -11.51
N ALA A 187 -1.27 -16.62 -10.73
CA ALA A 187 -2.45 -15.94 -11.26
C ALA A 187 -2.09 -14.65 -12.01
N ARG A 188 -0.94 -14.05 -11.68
CA ARG A 188 -0.47 -12.80 -12.27
C ARG A 188 -0.18 -12.93 -13.76
N GLU A 189 0.55 -13.96 -14.18
CA GLU A 189 0.92 -14.19 -15.59
C GLU A 189 -0.34 -14.39 -16.44
N SER A 190 -1.34 -15.07 -15.88
CA SER A 190 -2.65 -15.26 -16.50
C SER A 190 -3.42 -13.94 -16.61
N GLU A 191 -3.43 -13.12 -15.56
CA GLU A 191 -4.03 -11.79 -15.57
C GLU A 191 -3.38 -10.86 -16.59
N GLU A 192 -2.06 -10.84 -16.69
CA GLU A 192 -1.31 -10.03 -17.65
C GLU A 192 -1.60 -10.47 -19.09
N ALA A 193 -1.57 -11.77 -19.38
CA ALA A 193 -1.87 -12.31 -20.70
C ALA A 193 -3.30 -11.98 -21.16
N VAL A 194 -4.27 -12.12 -20.25
CA VAL A 194 -5.66 -11.76 -20.50
C VAL A 194 -5.81 -10.24 -20.64
N ALA A 195 -5.18 -9.44 -19.77
CA ALA A 195 -5.26 -7.99 -19.84
C ALA A 195 -4.74 -7.44 -21.17
N LEU A 196 -3.60 -7.95 -21.67
CA LEU A 196 -3.06 -7.57 -22.97
C LEU A 196 -4.01 -7.95 -24.12
N SER A 197 -4.58 -9.15 -24.08
CA SER A 197 -5.52 -9.62 -25.12
C SER A 197 -6.84 -8.84 -25.09
N ALA A 198 -7.39 -8.61 -23.90
CA ALA A 198 -8.64 -7.89 -23.68
C ALA A 198 -8.51 -6.41 -24.08
N LEU A 199 -7.42 -5.76 -23.67
CA LEU A 199 -7.21 -4.35 -23.94
C LEU A 199 -7.02 -4.07 -25.43
N ALA A 200 -6.44 -5.00 -26.18
CA ALA A 200 -6.36 -4.92 -27.64
C ALA A 200 -7.72 -5.00 -28.34
N ALA A 201 -8.69 -5.68 -27.73
CA ALA A 201 -10.03 -5.88 -28.30
C ALA A 201 -11.02 -4.80 -27.84
N VAL A 202 -11.05 -4.49 -26.55
CA VAL A 202 -12.03 -3.58 -25.93
C VAL A 202 -11.97 -2.17 -26.52
N THR A 203 -10.80 -1.70 -26.96
CA THR A 203 -10.61 -0.35 -27.53
C THR A 203 -11.42 -0.10 -28.80
N ASN A 204 -11.92 -1.17 -29.44
CA ASN A 204 -12.78 -1.09 -30.63
C ASN A 204 -14.27 -0.98 -30.28
N HIS A 205 -14.65 -1.21 -29.01
CA HIS A 205 -16.04 -1.35 -28.60
C HIS A 205 -16.43 -0.37 -27.49
N LEU A 206 -15.55 -0.17 -26.49
CA LEU A 206 -15.83 0.66 -25.32
C LEU A 206 -14.69 1.64 -25.05
N SER A 207 -15.03 2.74 -24.39
CA SER A 207 -14.10 3.77 -23.93
C SER A 207 -14.50 4.26 -22.53
N GLY A 208 -13.64 5.08 -21.92
CA GLY A 208 -13.87 5.70 -20.61
C GLY A 208 -14.14 4.70 -19.50
N ASP A 209 -15.03 5.08 -18.57
CA ASP A 209 -15.35 4.27 -17.39
C ASP A 209 -15.94 2.89 -17.73
N ALA A 210 -16.71 2.79 -18.82
CA ALA A 210 -17.31 1.53 -19.26
C ALA A 210 -16.24 0.54 -19.76
N GLY A 211 -15.31 1.01 -20.60
CA GLY A 211 -14.17 0.19 -21.05
C GLY A 211 -13.30 -0.25 -19.87
N TRP A 212 -13.03 0.64 -18.93
CA TRP A 212 -12.24 0.32 -17.74
C TRP A 212 -12.94 -0.67 -16.80
N ALA A 213 -14.26 -0.55 -16.62
CA ALA A 213 -15.05 -1.50 -15.85
C ALA A 213 -15.02 -2.90 -16.47
N ALA A 214 -15.21 -3.01 -17.79
CA ALA A 214 -15.11 -4.28 -18.51
C ALA A 214 -13.74 -4.95 -18.33
N MET A 215 -12.66 -4.15 -18.39
CA MET A 215 -11.30 -4.64 -18.17
C MET A 215 -11.09 -5.24 -16.78
N LYS A 216 -11.66 -4.64 -15.72
CA LYS A 216 -11.59 -5.20 -14.36
C LYS A 216 -12.33 -6.54 -14.25
N THR A 217 -13.49 -6.65 -14.88
CA THR A 217 -14.28 -7.89 -14.93
C THR A 217 -13.53 -9.01 -15.62
N VAL A 218 -12.89 -8.71 -16.75
CA VAL A 218 -12.12 -9.69 -17.53
C VAL A 218 -10.86 -10.15 -16.78
N VAL A 219 -10.13 -9.25 -16.13
CA VAL A 219 -8.96 -9.63 -15.30
C VAL A 219 -9.37 -10.41 -14.06
N HIS A 220 -10.53 -10.11 -13.47
CA HIS A 220 -11.11 -10.97 -12.43
C HIS A 220 -11.34 -12.40 -12.94
N GLY A 221 -11.90 -12.55 -14.15
CA GLY A 221 -12.06 -13.86 -14.79
C GLY A 221 -10.74 -14.61 -14.97
N ALA A 222 -9.67 -13.92 -15.40
CA ALA A 222 -8.34 -14.53 -15.51
C ALA A 222 -7.87 -15.13 -14.18
N ARG A 223 -7.99 -14.36 -13.09
CA ARG A 223 -7.62 -14.81 -11.73
C ARG A 223 -8.42 -16.03 -11.30
N VAL A 224 -9.74 -16.04 -11.55
CA VAL A 224 -10.63 -17.15 -11.22
C VAL A 224 -10.22 -18.42 -11.95
N LEU A 225 -9.92 -18.33 -13.25
CA LEU A 225 -9.51 -19.47 -14.06
C LEU A 225 -8.15 -20.03 -13.65
N SER A 226 -7.20 -19.17 -13.27
CA SER A 226 -5.90 -19.63 -12.75
C SER A 226 -6.06 -20.42 -11.45
N CYS A 227 -7.03 -20.05 -10.62
CA CYS A 227 -7.30 -20.69 -9.33
C CYS A 227 -8.28 -21.88 -9.43
N ARG A 228 -8.78 -22.20 -10.63
CA ARG A 228 -9.90 -23.12 -10.84
C ARG A 228 -9.71 -24.50 -10.18
N GLY A 229 -8.49 -25.03 -10.18
CA GLY A 229 -8.18 -26.36 -9.62
C GLY A 229 -8.24 -26.43 -8.08
N GLU A 230 -8.19 -25.29 -7.39
CA GLU A 230 -8.17 -25.20 -5.93
C GLU A 230 -9.45 -24.60 -5.34
N LEU A 231 -10.37 -24.14 -6.20
CA LEU A 231 -11.68 -23.62 -5.80
C LEU A 231 -12.73 -24.73 -5.81
N THR A 232 -13.67 -24.67 -4.86
CA THR A 232 -14.84 -25.56 -4.91
C THR A 232 -15.74 -25.19 -6.10
N PRO A 233 -16.53 -26.12 -6.67
CA PRO A 233 -17.43 -25.83 -7.77
C PRO A 233 -18.42 -24.69 -7.47
N ALA A 234 -18.93 -24.61 -6.24
CA ALA A 234 -19.83 -23.55 -5.80
C ALA A 234 -19.14 -22.18 -5.75
N GLN A 235 -17.90 -22.12 -5.24
CA GLN A 235 -17.10 -20.88 -5.24
C GLN A 235 -16.76 -20.44 -6.66
N LEU A 236 -16.35 -21.38 -7.53
CA LEU A 236 -16.03 -21.11 -8.92
C LEU A 236 -17.25 -20.51 -9.65
N GLN A 237 -18.43 -21.10 -9.50
CA GLN A 237 -19.64 -20.61 -10.11
C GLN A 237 -20.02 -19.22 -9.59
N ALA A 238 -19.97 -18.99 -8.27
CA ALA A 238 -20.25 -17.69 -7.66
C ALA A 238 -19.27 -16.59 -8.12
N LEU A 239 -17.99 -16.94 -8.29
CA LEU A 239 -16.95 -16.01 -8.75
C LEU A 239 -17.07 -15.68 -10.23
N TRP A 240 -17.63 -16.58 -11.04
CA TRP A 240 -17.77 -16.43 -12.48
C TRP A 240 -19.04 -15.69 -12.93
N VAL A 241 -20.03 -15.52 -12.03
CA VAL A 241 -21.30 -14.81 -12.32
C VAL A 241 -21.13 -13.51 -13.13
N PRO A 242 -20.15 -12.62 -12.84
CA PRO A 242 -19.99 -11.37 -13.60
C PRO A 242 -19.63 -11.57 -15.08
N LEU A 243 -19.06 -12.72 -15.44
CA LEU A 243 -18.62 -13.05 -16.79
C LEU A 243 -19.62 -13.95 -17.53
N GLU A 244 -20.47 -14.69 -16.80
CA GLU A 244 -21.32 -15.76 -17.34
C GLU A 244 -22.20 -15.30 -18.52
N GLN A 245 -22.72 -14.06 -18.47
CA GLN A 245 -23.55 -13.52 -19.56
C GLN A 245 -22.75 -13.27 -20.85
N ALA A 246 -21.49 -12.86 -20.74
CA ALA A 246 -20.64 -12.59 -21.89
C ALA A 246 -19.94 -13.86 -22.39
N ILE A 247 -19.41 -14.65 -21.45
CA ILE A 247 -18.61 -15.85 -21.65
C ILE A 247 -19.07 -16.90 -20.62
N PRO A 248 -19.94 -17.84 -21.01
CA PRO A 248 -20.38 -18.92 -20.13
C PRO A 248 -19.20 -19.78 -19.68
N LEU A 249 -19.10 -20.13 -18.39
CA LEU A 249 -17.96 -20.90 -17.89
C LEU A 249 -17.75 -22.22 -18.65
N ARG A 250 -18.85 -22.88 -19.01
CA ARG A 250 -18.87 -24.13 -19.79
C ARG A 250 -18.23 -24.02 -21.18
N SER A 251 -18.20 -22.82 -21.79
CA SER A 251 -17.55 -22.64 -23.10
C SER A 251 -16.03 -22.63 -22.99
N LEU A 252 -15.49 -22.60 -21.77
CA LEU A 252 -14.06 -22.63 -21.47
C LEU A 252 -13.61 -24.01 -20.98
N ASP A 253 -14.52 -24.98 -20.92
CA ASP A 253 -14.17 -26.37 -20.74
C ASP A 253 -13.56 -26.89 -22.03
N VAL A 254 -12.29 -27.31 -21.95
CA VAL A 254 -11.67 -28.08 -23.01
C VAL A 254 -12.36 -29.43 -22.99
N GLN A 255 -13.45 -29.58 -23.76
CA GLN A 255 -13.93 -30.91 -24.10
C GLN A 255 -12.78 -31.61 -24.83
N ALA A 256 -12.20 -32.61 -24.16
CA ALA A 256 -11.55 -33.69 -24.87
C ALA A 256 -12.60 -34.24 -25.83
N SER A 257 -12.42 -34.01 -27.12
CA SER A 257 -13.33 -34.50 -28.15
C SER A 257 -13.34 -36.04 -28.13
N ASP A 258 -14.38 -36.57 -27.46
CA ASP A 258 -15.25 -37.69 -27.85
C ASP A 258 -14.68 -39.13 -28.00
N PRO A 259 -15.56 -40.16 -27.98
CA PRO A 259 -15.41 -41.33 -27.12
C PRO A 259 -15.20 -42.63 -27.90
N MET A 260 -14.55 -43.63 -27.27
CA MET A 260 -14.79 -45.07 -27.43
C MET A 260 -13.59 -45.83 -26.88
N ALA A 261 -13.75 -46.42 -25.70
CA ALA A 261 -13.31 -47.77 -25.38
C ALA A 261 -13.61 -48.02 -23.90
N ALA A 262 -14.73 -48.71 -23.67
CA ALA A 262 -14.92 -49.45 -22.43
C ALA A 262 -13.74 -50.41 -22.21
N SER A 263 -13.25 -50.52 -20.97
CA SER A 263 -13.03 -51.83 -20.38
C SER A 263 -12.77 -51.76 -18.87
N ALA A 264 -13.67 -52.41 -18.13
CA ALA A 264 -13.44 -53.27 -16.98
C ALA A 264 -12.71 -52.75 -15.71
N ALA A 265 -13.49 -52.62 -14.63
CA ALA A 265 -13.08 -52.95 -13.25
C ALA A 265 -12.80 -54.48 -13.12
N PRO A 266 -12.32 -55.10 -11.99
CA PRO A 266 -12.32 -54.66 -10.57
C PRO A 266 -11.10 -55.22 -9.74
N PRO A 267 -11.15 -55.60 -8.42
CA PRO A 267 -11.54 -54.92 -7.16
C PRO A 267 -10.49 -54.96 -6.00
N LYS A 268 -10.77 -54.16 -4.93
CA LYS A 268 -10.54 -54.36 -3.46
C LYS A 268 -9.22 -54.96 -2.93
N ARG A 269 -8.58 -54.25 -1.97
CA ARG A 269 -8.47 -54.72 -0.56
C ARG A 269 -7.89 -53.70 0.43
N THR A 270 -8.42 -53.82 1.64
CA THR A 270 -8.15 -53.17 2.92
C THR A 270 -6.76 -53.46 3.51
N ALA A 271 -6.19 -52.50 4.25
CA ALA A 271 -5.56 -52.77 5.56
C ALA A 271 -5.45 -51.49 6.40
N LYS A 272 -6.07 -51.51 7.58
CA LYS A 272 -5.75 -50.66 8.73
C LYS A 272 -4.44 -51.15 9.33
N THR A 273 -3.54 -50.23 9.68
CA THR A 273 -2.61 -50.44 10.81
C THR A 273 -2.47 -49.11 11.56
N GLN A 274 -3.00 -49.10 12.78
CA GLN A 274 -2.75 -48.08 13.80
C GLN A 274 -1.42 -48.36 14.50
N ALA A 275 -0.93 -47.30 15.15
CA ALA A 275 0.03 -47.25 16.25
C ALA A 275 1.51 -47.11 15.87
N ALA A 276 2.06 -45.91 16.08
CA ALA A 276 2.90 -45.66 17.25
C ALA A 276 3.24 -44.17 17.34
N THR A 277 2.75 -43.55 18.41
CA THR A 277 3.24 -42.30 18.99
C THR A 277 4.75 -42.35 19.19
N SER A 278 5.45 -41.30 18.78
CA SER A 278 6.72 -40.91 19.37
C SER A 278 6.77 -39.38 19.48
N PRO A 279 7.12 -38.81 20.65
CA PRO A 279 7.00 -37.39 20.91
C PRO A 279 8.18 -36.65 20.29
N GLY A 280 7.93 -35.99 19.16
CA GLY A 280 8.88 -35.08 18.54
C GLY A 280 9.08 -33.85 19.43
N ALA A 281 10.30 -33.71 19.94
CA ALA A 281 10.75 -32.65 20.83
C ALA A 281 10.23 -31.26 20.41
N ARG A 282 9.39 -30.69 21.28
CA ARG A 282 9.15 -29.25 21.34
C ARG A 282 10.51 -28.58 21.54
N LYS A 283 11.08 -28.05 20.47
CA LYS A 283 12.03 -26.94 20.60
C LYS A 283 11.22 -25.80 21.23
N THR A 284 11.37 -25.67 22.54
CA THR A 284 10.99 -24.48 23.30
C THR A 284 11.76 -23.32 22.70
N ALA A 285 11.13 -22.65 21.73
CA ALA A 285 11.51 -21.30 21.36
C ALA A 285 11.47 -20.51 22.67
N ILE A 286 12.65 -20.10 23.14
CA ILE A 286 12.78 -19.15 24.23
C ILE A 286 11.91 -17.97 23.85
N ARG A 287 10.80 -17.81 24.58
CA ARG A 287 9.84 -16.73 24.37
C ARG A 287 10.56 -15.46 24.81
N ARG A 288 11.34 -14.86 23.90
CA ARG A 288 11.82 -13.48 24.05
C ARG A 288 10.58 -12.62 24.26
N GLY A 289 10.65 -11.71 25.24
CA GLY A 289 9.58 -10.76 25.49
C GLY A 289 9.19 -9.98 24.23
N PRO A 290 8.03 -9.31 24.21
CA PRO A 290 7.56 -8.57 23.04
C PRO A 290 8.57 -7.49 22.65
N LEU A 291 9.22 -7.66 21.50
CA LEU A 291 10.32 -6.81 20.99
C LEU A 291 9.94 -5.32 20.86
N TYR A 292 8.65 -5.03 20.63
CA TYR A 292 8.13 -3.68 20.44
C TYR A 292 7.05 -3.31 21.47
N GLY A 293 6.99 -4.02 22.61
CA GLY A 293 5.96 -3.80 23.63
C GLY A 293 4.56 -4.33 23.24
N PRO A 294 3.46 -3.78 23.82
CA PRO A 294 2.10 -4.32 23.69
C PRO A 294 1.56 -4.44 22.25
N GLY A 295 2.11 -3.67 21.30
CA GLY A 295 1.74 -3.65 19.88
C GLY A 295 2.64 -4.49 18.97
N THR A 296 3.43 -5.43 19.52
CA THR A 296 4.45 -6.17 18.75
C THR A 296 3.90 -6.86 17.50
N ALA A 297 2.69 -7.41 17.54
CA ALA A 297 2.10 -8.10 16.39
C ALA A 297 1.77 -7.11 15.26
N GLU A 298 1.18 -5.97 15.59
CA GLU A 298 0.82 -4.91 14.66
C GLU A 298 2.07 -4.22 14.09
N VAL A 299 3.07 -3.94 14.91
CA VAL A 299 4.36 -3.38 14.46
C VAL A 299 5.09 -4.36 13.54
N THR A 300 5.14 -5.64 13.88
CA THR A 300 5.76 -6.66 13.01
C THR A 300 5.03 -6.78 11.68
N ALA A 301 3.69 -6.76 11.68
CA ALA A 301 2.90 -6.77 10.46
C ALA A 301 3.13 -5.52 9.62
N PHE A 302 3.18 -4.34 10.25
CA PHE A 302 3.49 -3.10 9.57
C PHE A 302 4.88 -3.11 8.94
N LEU A 303 5.91 -3.48 9.71
CA LEU A 303 7.28 -3.61 9.22
C LEU A 303 7.36 -4.58 8.04
N LYS A 304 6.65 -5.71 8.08
CA LYS A 304 6.61 -6.61 6.93
C LYS A 304 5.97 -5.96 5.70
N VAL A 305 4.79 -5.38 5.85
CA VAL A 305 4.02 -4.85 4.72
C VAL A 305 4.64 -3.57 4.14
N VAL A 306 5.18 -2.68 4.97
CA VAL A 306 5.77 -1.41 4.52
C VAL A 306 6.93 -1.63 3.55
N HIS A 307 7.74 -2.67 3.78
CA HIS A 307 8.81 -3.08 2.87
C HIS A 307 8.29 -3.63 1.54
N GLU A 308 7.11 -4.26 1.56
CA GLU A 308 6.45 -4.88 0.40
C GLU A 308 5.56 -3.89 -0.37
N LEU A 309 5.39 -2.65 0.11
CA LEU A 309 4.57 -1.65 -0.56
C LEU A 309 5.17 -1.28 -1.91
N ASN A 310 4.37 -1.46 -2.96
CA ASN A 310 4.70 -1.01 -4.30
C ASN A 310 4.47 0.50 -4.47
N ALA A 311 4.96 1.05 -5.58
CA ALA A 311 4.86 2.49 -5.85
C ALA A 311 3.42 3.02 -5.88
N ILE A 312 2.44 2.24 -6.37
CA ILE A 312 1.03 2.66 -6.39
C ILE A 312 0.46 2.72 -4.98
N GLN A 313 0.82 1.74 -4.13
CA GLN A 313 0.40 1.74 -2.74
C GLN A 313 1.03 2.92 -1.99
N TRP A 314 2.29 3.25 -2.27
CA TRP A 314 2.93 4.45 -1.74
C TRP A 314 2.26 5.74 -2.20
N LEU A 315 1.94 5.88 -3.49
CA LEU A 315 1.17 7.03 -3.99
C LEU A 315 -0.18 7.15 -3.26
N ARG A 316 -0.91 6.05 -3.05
CA ARG A 316 -2.17 6.07 -2.28
C ARG A 316 -1.96 6.42 -0.81
N VAL A 317 -0.86 5.99 -0.21
CA VAL A 317 -0.48 6.36 1.16
C VAL A 317 -0.22 7.87 1.22
N LEU A 318 0.54 8.43 0.27
CA LEU A 318 0.85 9.86 0.22
C LEU A 318 -0.39 10.71 -0.08
N ASP A 319 -1.22 10.33 -1.06
CA ASP A 319 -2.50 11.00 -1.35
C ASP A 319 -3.39 11.03 -0.11
N ARG A 320 -3.46 9.91 0.63
CA ARG A 320 -4.22 9.87 1.87
C ARG A 320 -3.60 10.71 2.97
N ARG A 321 -2.27 10.77 3.06
CA ARG A 321 -1.61 11.68 4.01
C ARG A 321 -1.96 13.13 3.72
N GLN A 322 -1.98 13.54 2.45
CA GLN A 322 -2.41 14.89 2.06
C GLN A 322 -3.89 15.14 2.40
N LEU A 323 -4.75 14.16 2.15
CA LEU A 323 -6.16 14.22 2.54
C LEU A 323 -6.30 14.36 4.06
N VAL A 324 -5.64 13.52 4.86
CA VAL A 324 -5.67 13.63 6.33
C VAL A 324 -5.17 15.00 6.77
N ALA A 325 -4.04 15.48 6.23
CA ALA A 325 -3.51 16.80 6.52
C ALA A 325 -4.49 17.94 6.19
N SER A 326 -5.37 17.77 5.19
CA SER A 326 -6.37 18.77 4.83
C SER A 326 -7.44 18.99 5.92
N VAL A 327 -7.61 18.06 6.87
CA VAL A 327 -8.57 18.17 7.98
C VAL A 327 -7.89 18.20 9.35
N THR A 328 -6.56 18.16 9.43
CA THR A 328 -5.84 18.15 10.70
C THR A 328 -4.93 19.36 10.79
N ARG A 329 -4.99 20.06 11.93
CA ARG A 329 -3.93 21.01 12.31
C ARG A 329 -2.69 20.30 12.84
N GLU A 330 -2.82 19.02 13.19
CA GLU A 330 -1.73 18.12 13.60
C GLU A 330 -0.81 17.73 12.43
N GLY A 331 -1.11 18.19 11.20
CA GLY A 331 -0.30 18.01 10.01
C GLY A 331 0.91 18.94 9.88
N SER A 332 1.33 19.67 10.93
CA SER A 332 2.71 20.15 11.00
C SER A 332 3.60 18.90 11.11
N ALA A 333 3.99 18.37 9.95
CA ALA A 333 4.80 17.17 9.84
C ALA A 333 5.97 17.26 10.81
N GLU A 334 6.40 16.14 11.41
CA GLU A 334 7.79 16.13 11.88
C GLU A 334 8.64 16.65 10.73
N PRO A 335 9.47 17.66 11.00
CA PRO A 335 10.31 18.23 9.97
C PRO A 335 11.11 17.08 9.38
N VAL A 336 11.09 16.94 8.06
CA VAL A 336 11.80 15.88 7.33
C VAL A 336 13.23 15.69 7.87
N GLY A 337 13.89 16.80 8.18
CA GLY A 337 15.20 16.85 8.80
C GLY A 337 15.34 16.07 10.11
N VAL A 338 14.33 16.09 10.99
CA VAL A 338 14.30 15.32 12.24
C VAL A 338 14.25 13.82 11.95
N VAL A 339 13.33 13.38 11.10
CA VAL A 339 13.20 11.96 10.74
C VAL A 339 14.50 11.45 10.09
N ARG A 340 15.09 12.24 9.18
CA ARG A 340 16.38 11.89 8.55
C ARG A 340 17.52 11.82 9.55
N ALA A 341 17.59 12.76 10.49
CA ALA A 341 18.62 12.76 11.54
C ALA A 341 18.47 11.56 12.48
N VAL A 342 17.24 11.21 12.86
CA VAL A 342 16.95 10.04 13.70
C VAL A 342 17.32 8.74 12.97
N VAL A 343 16.91 8.57 11.70
CA VAL A 343 17.27 7.39 10.90
C VAL A 343 18.80 7.28 10.74
N ALA A 344 19.49 8.38 10.47
CA ALA A 344 20.94 8.43 10.38
C ALA A 344 21.60 8.03 11.71
N ALA A 345 21.13 8.58 12.84
CA ALA A 345 21.64 8.24 14.17
C ALA A 345 21.46 6.75 14.49
N ILE A 346 20.33 6.16 14.12
CA ILE A 346 20.06 4.72 14.30
C ILE A 346 21.07 3.88 13.52
N GLN A 347 21.35 4.23 12.25
CA GLN A 347 22.31 3.53 11.40
C GLN A 347 23.76 3.68 11.87
N CYS A 348 24.19 4.90 12.15
CA CYS A 348 25.57 5.21 12.57
C CYS A 348 25.93 4.59 13.93
N THR A 349 24.95 4.34 14.79
CA THR A 349 25.17 3.82 16.15
C THR A 349 24.96 2.32 16.30
N ARG A 350 24.73 1.55 15.21
CA ARG A 350 24.44 0.11 15.25
C ARG A 350 25.46 -0.73 16.05
N GLY A 351 26.72 -0.31 16.09
CA GLY A 351 27.80 -0.99 16.81
C GLY A 351 27.90 -0.66 18.31
N LEU A 352 27.07 0.23 18.83
CA LEU A 352 27.10 0.67 20.23
C LEU A 352 26.11 -0.14 21.11
N ASP A 353 26.32 -0.09 22.42
CA ASP A 353 25.40 -0.70 23.39
C ASP A 353 23.99 -0.07 23.32
N LEU A 354 22.95 -0.88 23.55
CA LEU A 354 21.55 -0.46 23.42
C LEU A 354 21.21 0.79 24.26
N GLU A 355 21.72 0.86 25.49
CA GLU A 355 21.45 1.99 26.38
C GLU A 355 22.07 3.28 25.83
N VAL A 356 23.31 3.19 25.35
CA VAL A 356 24.03 4.29 24.72
C VAL A 356 23.30 4.77 23.46
N ARG A 357 22.87 3.83 22.60
CA ARG A 357 22.11 4.15 21.39
C ARG A 357 20.81 4.88 21.69
N CYS A 358 20.05 4.43 22.70
CA CYS A 358 18.81 5.09 23.10
C CYS A 358 19.03 6.54 23.54
N ARG A 359 20.08 6.80 24.33
CA ARG A 359 20.45 8.16 24.77
C ARG A 359 20.83 9.05 23.60
N ILE A 360 21.65 8.53 22.68
CA ILE A 360 22.08 9.26 21.48
C ILE A 360 20.89 9.60 20.58
N VAL A 361 20.05 8.62 20.24
CA VAL A 361 18.90 8.84 19.35
C VAL A 361 17.93 9.86 19.96
N SER A 362 17.68 9.78 21.27
CA SER A 362 16.83 10.76 21.98
C SER A 362 17.46 12.16 22.04
N ALA A 363 18.79 12.28 22.04
CA ALA A 363 19.49 13.56 21.96
C ALA A 363 19.37 14.16 20.55
N VAL A 364 19.55 13.34 19.51
CA VAL A 364 19.42 13.76 18.10
C VAL A 364 17.99 14.17 17.77
N GLU A 365 16.99 13.42 18.24
CA GLU A 365 15.58 13.75 18.08
C GLU A 365 15.26 15.13 18.69
N ARG A 366 15.63 15.36 19.96
CA ARG A 366 15.43 16.64 20.64
C ARG A 366 16.14 17.79 19.93
N ALA A 367 17.38 17.58 19.48
CA ALA A 367 18.13 18.56 18.71
C ALA A 367 17.46 18.91 17.38
N GLY A 368 16.95 17.91 16.66
CA GLY A 368 16.18 18.12 15.44
C GLY A 368 14.93 18.97 15.68
N TYR A 369 14.15 18.65 16.71
CA TYR A 369 12.97 19.43 17.08
C TYR A 369 13.29 20.87 17.50
N ALA A 370 14.41 21.07 18.21
CA ALA A 370 14.89 22.39 18.59
C ALA A 370 15.25 23.25 17.36
N LEU A 371 15.95 22.67 16.37
CA LEU A 371 16.29 23.36 15.12
C LEU A 371 15.05 23.69 14.29
N ALA A 372 14.09 22.78 14.24
CA ALA A 372 12.87 23.02 13.46
C ALA A 372 11.90 24.02 14.11
N SER A 373 11.99 24.19 15.43
CA SER A 373 11.20 25.17 16.18
C SER A 373 11.94 26.49 16.38
N ARG A 374 13.07 26.70 15.69
CA ARG A 374 13.94 27.87 15.89
C ARG A 374 13.25 29.20 15.58
N ASP A 375 12.26 29.20 14.68
CA ASP A 375 11.52 30.40 14.29
C ASP A 375 10.36 30.73 15.25
N THR A 376 9.97 29.79 16.12
CA THR A 376 8.87 29.95 17.09
C THR A 376 9.36 30.10 18.53
N LEU A 377 10.58 29.65 18.83
CA LEU A 377 11.23 29.74 20.13
C LEU A 377 12.26 30.87 20.16
N THR A 378 12.55 31.40 21.34
CA THR A 378 13.72 32.27 21.51
C THR A 378 15.01 31.47 21.27
N ARG A 379 16.09 32.15 20.85
CA ARG A 379 17.38 31.50 20.59
C ARG A 379 17.90 30.72 21.81
N GLU A 380 17.72 31.28 23.00
CA GLU A 380 18.12 30.66 24.27
C GLU A 380 17.33 29.38 24.56
N GLN A 381 16.01 29.40 24.36
CA GLN A 381 15.16 28.22 24.51
C GLN A 381 15.52 27.14 23.49
N ALA A 382 15.69 27.51 22.21
CA ALA A 382 16.06 26.56 21.17
C ALA A 382 17.45 25.95 21.44
N GLN A 383 18.42 26.74 21.90
CA GLN A 383 19.74 26.23 22.27
C GLN A 383 19.69 25.32 23.51
N ALA A 384 18.86 25.64 24.51
CA ALA A 384 18.63 24.78 25.67
C ALA A 384 17.99 23.42 25.28
N HIS A 385 17.03 23.44 24.35
CA HIS A 385 16.42 22.21 23.82
C HIS A 385 17.36 21.40 22.92
N TYR A 386 18.24 22.07 22.18
CA TYR A 386 19.26 21.44 21.36
C TYR A 386 20.28 20.67 22.22
N GLY A 387 20.58 21.22 23.40
CA GLY A 387 21.22 20.50 24.49
C GLY A 387 22.60 19.94 24.11
N VAL A 388 22.80 18.67 24.47
CA VAL A 388 24.11 18.00 24.45
C VAL A 388 24.74 17.87 23.06
N LEU A 389 23.96 18.01 21.99
CA LEU A 389 24.48 17.89 20.63
C LEU A 389 25.39 19.08 20.26
N THR A 390 25.31 20.20 20.99
CA THR A 390 26.14 21.40 20.75
C THR A 390 27.64 21.15 20.88
N GLU A 391 28.05 20.11 21.62
CA GLU A 391 29.45 19.75 21.85
C GLU A 391 30.13 19.14 20.62
N VAL A 392 29.34 18.61 19.68
CA VAL A 392 29.83 17.95 18.46
C VAL A 392 29.27 18.58 17.18
N VAL A 393 28.10 19.21 17.27
CA VAL A 393 27.46 19.95 16.20
C VAL A 393 26.99 21.28 16.76
N PRO A 394 27.74 22.38 16.61
CA PRO A 394 27.35 23.68 17.16
C PRO A 394 25.97 24.11 16.65
N PHE A 395 25.12 24.63 17.54
CA PHE A 395 23.72 24.99 17.25
C PHE A 395 23.53 25.99 16.07
N GLY A 396 24.55 26.80 15.77
CA GLY A 396 24.51 27.78 14.69
C GLY A 396 24.92 27.25 13.30
N ASP A 397 25.58 26.10 13.25
CA ASP A 397 26.26 25.63 12.04
C ASP A 397 25.35 24.84 11.10
N VAL A 398 24.18 24.43 11.61
CA VAL A 398 23.31 23.48 10.91
C VAL A 398 21.83 23.85 11.13
N ASP A 399 21.02 23.73 10.09
CA ASP A 399 19.57 23.82 10.17
C ASP A 399 18.93 22.42 10.29
N ALA A 400 17.60 22.34 10.41
CA ALA A 400 16.94 21.05 10.54
C ALA A 400 17.24 20.11 9.35
N GLY A 401 17.39 20.63 8.13
CA GLY A 401 17.69 19.85 6.92
C GLY A 401 19.13 19.33 6.87
N GLY A 402 20.09 20.11 7.35
CA GLY A 402 21.52 19.75 7.39
C GLY A 402 21.89 18.81 8.54
N LEU A 403 21.03 18.67 9.56
CA LEU A 403 21.35 17.88 10.77
C LEU A 403 21.68 16.43 10.44
N ALA A 404 20.93 15.82 9.52
CA ALA A 404 21.15 14.43 9.10
C ALA A 404 22.54 14.23 8.48
N ALA A 405 22.96 15.12 7.58
CA ALA A 405 24.28 15.05 6.95
C ALA A 405 25.40 15.20 7.98
N ARG A 406 25.23 16.10 8.95
CA ARG A 406 26.22 16.28 10.02
C ARG A 406 26.27 15.07 10.96
N VAL A 407 25.13 14.49 11.32
CA VAL A 407 25.03 13.24 12.10
C VAL A 407 25.78 12.10 11.42
N VAL A 408 25.63 11.94 10.10
CA VAL A 408 26.37 10.92 9.32
C VAL A 408 27.88 11.16 9.35
N ALA A 409 28.30 12.42 9.37
CA ALA A 409 29.71 12.81 9.38
C ALA A 409 30.38 12.69 10.78
N LEU A 410 29.64 12.33 11.84
CA LEU A 410 30.22 12.17 13.17
C LEU A 410 31.09 10.92 13.26
N ASN A 411 32.31 11.09 13.78
CA ASN A 411 33.25 9.99 14.01
C ASN A 411 32.95 9.25 15.34
N PRO A 412 33.55 8.07 15.57
CA PRO A 412 33.29 7.30 16.79
C PRO A 412 33.63 8.03 18.11
N GLU A 413 34.63 8.91 18.12
CA GLU A 413 34.99 9.70 19.31
C GLU A 413 33.96 10.79 19.61
N GLU A 414 33.40 11.43 18.58
CA GLU A 414 32.28 12.36 18.71
C GLU A 414 31.04 11.65 19.27
N TRP A 415 30.74 10.43 18.79
CA TRP A 415 29.66 9.63 19.34
C TRP A 415 29.88 9.24 20.80
N ALA A 416 31.11 8.88 21.16
CA ALA A 416 31.47 8.60 22.56
C ALA A 416 31.29 9.84 23.45
N ARG A 417 31.63 11.04 22.97
CA ARG A 417 31.39 12.29 23.70
C ARG A 417 29.89 12.51 23.94
N VAL A 418 29.05 12.41 22.91
CA VAL A 418 27.58 12.54 23.05
C VAL A 418 27.02 11.51 24.03
N ALA A 419 27.48 10.26 23.97
CA ALA A 419 27.03 9.18 24.84
C ALA A 419 27.26 9.44 26.33
N VAL A 420 28.38 10.08 26.68
CA VAL A 420 28.77 10.39 28.07
C VAL A 420 27.88 11.48 28.67
N ILE A 421 27.56 12.51 27.88
CA ILE A 421 26.83 13.68 28.35
C ILE A 421 25.31 13.57 28.15
N ALA A 422 24.85 12.69 27.25
CA ALA A 422 23.44 12.53 26.98
C ALA A 422 22.69 12.04 28.23
N PRO A 423 21.53 12.65 28.54
CA PRO A 423 20.78 12.30 29.74
C PRO A 423 20.28 10.87 29.67
N VAL A 424 20.09 10.27 30.85
CA VAL A 424 19.48 8.94 30.99
C VAL A 424 18.05 8.99 30.44
N VAL A 425 17.69 7.97 29.67
CA VAL A 425 16.36 7.84 29.04
C VAL A 425 15.64 6.61 29.55
N ASP A 426 14.31 6.65 29.54
CA ASP A 426 13.51 5.47 29.84
C ASP A 426 13.61 4.46 28.68
N LEU A 427 14.40 3.41 28.89
CA LEU A 427 14.60 2.35 27.91
C LEU A 427 13.30 1.64 27.52
N ALA A 428 12.30 1.58 28.40
CA ALA A 428 11.01 0.98 28.07
C ALA A 428 10.23 1.77 27.02
N VAL A 429 10.57 3.06 26.83
CA VAL A 429 9.99 3.94 25.81
C VAL A 429 10.83 3.95 24.54
N VAL A 430 12.14 4.14 24.68
CA VAL A 430 13.02 4.42 23.54
C VAL A 430 13.49 3.14 22.83
N ALA A 431 13.74 2.06 23.57
CA ALA A 431 14.25 0.82 22.97
C ALA A 431 13.29 0.20 21.94
N PRO A 432 11.95 0.17 22.13
CA PRO A 432 11.02 -0.25 21.08
C PRO A 432 11.12 0.56 19.79
N VAL A 433 11.27 1.89 19.90
CA VAL A 433 11.46 2.80 18.75
C VAL A 433 12.77 2.49 18.05
N LEU A 434 13.85 2.31 18.81
CA LEU A 434 15.16 1.97 18.27
C LEU A 434 15.17 0.61 17.56
N HIS A 435 14.55 -0.42 18.14
CA HIS A 435 14.45 -1.75 17.52
C HIS A 435 13.60 -1.72 16.24
N ALA A 436 12.48 -1.00 16.25
CA ALA A 436 11.64 -0.85 15.08
C ALA A 436 12.34 0.00 13.99
N GLY A 437 13.10 1.01 14.43
CA GLY A 437 13.96 1.83 13.61
C GLY A 437 15.07 1.02 12.94
N ASP A 438 15.77 0.15 13.68
CA ASP A 438 16.77 -0.77 13.11
C ASP A 438 16.20 -1.62 11.99
N ALA A 439 14.96 -2.08 12.16
CA ALA A 439 14.27 -2.93 11.19
C ALA A 439 13.80 -2.18 9.93
N ILE A 440 13.70 -0.84 9.96
CA ILE A 440 13.18 -0.04 8.83
C ILE A 440 14.18 0.98 8.29
N ALA A 441 15.26 1.29 8.99
CA ALA A 441 16.14 2.42 8.69
C ALA A 441 16.74 2.35 7.29
N ASP A 442 17.23 1.17 6.87
CA ASP A 442 17.79 0.99 5.53
C ASP A 442 16.73 1.14 4.44
N HIS A 443 15.49 0.74 4.74
CA HIS A 443 14.36 0.97 3.85
C HIS A 443 14.03 2.46 3.73
N LEU A 444 13.92 3.19 4.85
CA LEU A 444 13.59 4.61 4.83
C LEU A 444 14.70 5.45 4.19
N ALA A 445 15.97 5.07 4.37
CA ALA A 445 17.11 5.74 3.74
C ALA A 445 17.02 5.74 2.21
N ALA A 446 16.50 4.68 1.61
CA ALA A 446 16.32 4.56 0.15
C ALA A 446 15.01 5.18 -0.38
N ARG A 447 14.16 5.72 0.50
CA ARG A 447 12.83 6.27 0.17
C ARG A 447 12.86 7.78 0.04
N THR A 448 11.84 8.34 -0.61
CA THR A 448 11.65 9.80 -0.65
C THR A 448 11.36 10.35 0.75
N ASP A 449 11.59 11.64 0.96
CA ASP A 449 11.36 12.29 2.26
C ASP A 449 9.92 12.13 2.74
N ASP A 450 8.96 12.26 1.83
CA ASP A 450 7.55 12.09 2.15
C ASP A 450 7.21 10.65 2.54
N GLU A 451 7.74 9.66 1.82
CA GLU A 451 7.54 8.25 2.19
C GLU A 451 8.18 7.93 3.53
N ALA A 452 9.40 8.44 3.78
CA ALA A 452 10.15 8.23 5.00
C ALA A 452 9.42 8.79 6.22
N VAL A 453 8.99 10.06 6.16
CA VAL A 453 8.22 10.72 7.23
C VAL A 453 6.89 10.00 7.45
N THR A 454 6.17 9.64 6.37
CA THR A 454 4.87 8.98 6.50
C THR A 454 4.98 7.62 7.19
N ALA A 455 5.96 6.79 6.81
CA ALA A 455 6.17 5.49 7.46
C ALA A 455 6.70 5.63 8.88
N TRP A 456 7.60 6.59 9.14
CA TRP A 456 8.12 6.84 10.48
C TRP A 456 6.99 7.23 11.43
N HIS A 457 6.13 8.19 11.06
CA HIS A 457 4.97 8.58 11.87
C HIS A 457 3.99 7.43 12.13
N ALA A 458 3.72 6.60 11.13
CA ALA A 458 2.83 5.46 11.30
C ALA A 458 3.44 4.43 12.26
N LEU A 459 4.76 4.22 12.18
CA LEU A 459 5.50 3.32 13.06
C LEU A 459 5.53 3.81 14.51
N THR A 460 5.88 5.08 14.74
CA THR A 460 5.88 5.68 16.08
C THR A 460 4.47 5.70 16.66
N ALA A 461 3.45 6.03 15.88
CA ALA A 461 2.06 5.96 16.32
C ALA A 461 1.62 4.54 16.70
N LEU A 462 2.12 3.50 16.02
CA LEU A 462 1.86 2.11 16.41
C LEU A 462 2.50 1.75 17.76
N LEU A 463 3.73 2.21 17.99
CA LEU A 463 4.45 2.00 19.25
C LEU A 463 3.75 2.74 20.40
N ASP A 464 3.28 3.97 20.16
CA ASP A 464 2.59 4.80 21.12
C ASP A 464 1.06 4.62 21.13
N ARG A 465 0.51 3.65 20.41
CA ARG A 465 -0.94 3.42 20.27
C ARG A 465 -1.67 3.34 21.61
N GLN A 466 -1.01 2.87 22.67
CA GLN A 466 -1.62 2.81 24.01
C GLN A 466 -1.67 4.16 24.74
N ARG A 467 -0.78 5.09 24.38
CA ARG A 467 -0.63 6.42 24.97
C ARG A 467 -1.38 7.50 24.18
N LEU A 468 -1.61 7.25 22.90
CA LEU A 468 -2.36 8.15 22.03
C LEU A 468 -3.88 7.96 22.18
N SER A 469 -4.62 9.07 22.10
CA SER A 469 -6.06 8.99 21.85
C SER A 469 -6.32 8.32 20.49
N PRO A 470 -7.45 7.62 20.31
CA PRO A 470 -7.78 6.95 19.04
C PRO A 470 -7.68 7.84 17.80
N ILE A 471 -8.10 9.10 17.91
CA ILE A 471 -8.04 10.04 16.78
C ILE A 471 -6.60 10.46 16.46
N LYS A 472 -5.78 10.80 17.47
CA LYS A 472 -4.35 11.11 17.28
C LYS A 472 -3.57 9.94 16.67
N PHE A 473 -3.84 8.72 17.13
CA PHE A 473 -3.29 7.52 16.51
C PHE A 473 -3.68 7.42 15.02
N ALA A 474 -4.97 7.63 14.73
CA ALA A 474 -5.48 7.51 13.38
C ALA A 474 -4.97 8.63 12.44
N VAL A 475 -4.65 9.83 12.93
CA VAL A 475 -4.04 10.90 12.11
C VAL A 475 -2.74 10.42 11.46
N SER A 476 -1.87 9.78 12.23
CA SER A 476 -0.60 9.25 11.72
C SER A 476 -0.76 7.93 10.95
N TYR A 477 -1.74 7.10 11.33
CA TYR A 477 -1.85 5.73 10.82
C TYR A 477 -2.86 5.53 9.67
N ALA A 478 -3.87 6.39 9.53
CA ALA A 478 -4.91 6.29 8.50
C ALA A 478 -4.36 6.13 7.06
N PRO A 479 -3.24 6.76 6.65
CA PRO A 479 -2.64 6.53 5.34
C PRO A 479 -2.42 5.05 5.02
N PHE A 480 -2.00 4.26 6.00
CA PHE A 480 -1.69 2.83 5.89
C PHE A 480 -2.87 1.92 6.22
N ALA A 481 -3.98 2.44 6.76
CA ALA A 481 -5.07 1.61 7.31
C ALA A 481 -5.66 0.60 6.32
N SER A 482 -5.66 0.90 5.01
CA SER A 482 -6.13 -0.04 3.99
C SER A 482 -5.10 -1.09 3.59
N ALA A 483 -3.82 -0.83 3.80
CA ALA A 483 -2.73 -1.75 3.48
C ALA A 483 -2.43 -2.66 4.68
N VAL A 484 -2.49 -2.10 5.90
CA VAL A 484 -2.16 -2.78 7.15
C VAL A 484 -3.29 -2.53 8.17
N PRO A 485 -4.32 -3.39 8.19
CA PRO A 485 -5.42 -3.24 9.15
C PRO A 485 -4.95 -3.58 10.58
N VAL A 486 -5.20 -2.66 11.52
CA VAL A 486 -4.74 -2.75 12.93
C VAL A 486 -5.85 -3.07 13.93
N THR A 487 -7.11 -2.99 13.50
CA THR A 487 -8.27 -3.34 14.31
C THR A 487 -8.74 -4.74 13.94
N LYS A 488 -8.75 -5.65 14.93
CA LYS A 488 -9.17 -7.03 14.73
C LYS A 488 -10.69 -7.07 14.56
N PRO A 489 -11.25 -7.71 13.52
CA PRO A 489 -12.70 -7.77 13.32
C PRO A 489 -13.48 -8.36 14.51
N ARG A 490 -12.84 -9.27 15.27
CA ARG A 490 -13.42 -9.91 16.45
C ARG A 490 -13.59 -8.97 17.66
N SER A 491 -12.92 -7.82 17.69
CA SER A 491 -13.05 -6.84 18.79
C SER A 491 -14.13 -5.78 18.51
N ILE A 492 -14.89 -5.92 17.43
CA ILE A 492 -15.90 -4.95 16.99
C ILE A 492 -17.27 -5.64 17.01
N THR A 493 -18.25 -5.05 17.71
CA THR A 493 -19.61 -5.58 17.76
C THR A 493 -20.33 -5.36 16.42
N PRO A 494 -21.36 -6.17 16.07
CA PRO A 494 -22.12 -5.98 14.84
C PRO A 494 -22.74 -4.58 14.70
N ALA A 495 -23.15 -3.97 15.82
CA ALA A 495 -23.68 -2.60 15.84
C ALA A 495 -22.61 -1.58 15.46
N VAL A 496 -21.41 -1.69 16.03
CA VAL A 496 -20.26 -0.85 15.66
C VAL A 496 -19.88 -1.10 14.19
N GLN A 497 -19.89 -2.33 13.70
CA GLN A 497 -19.57 -2.62 12.30
C GLN A 497 -20.53 -1.96 11.31
N ARG A 498 -21.84 -1.93 11.63
CA ARG A 498 -22.84 -1.19 10.84
C ARG A 498 -22.58 0.32 10.89
N TYR A 499 -22.25 0.83 12.07
CA TYR A 499 -21.84 2.22 12.23
C TYR A 499 -20.62 2.57 11.36
N LEU A 500 -19.55 1.78 11.41
CA LEU A 500 -18.35 1.98 10.57
C LEU A 500 -18.68 1.96 9.07
N THR A 501 -19.62 1.12 8.66
CA THR A 501 -20.10 1.08 7.27
C THR A 501 -20.85 2.36 6.90
N ALA A 502 -21.64 2.92 7.82
CA ALA A 502 -22.30 4.20 7.63
C ALA A 502 -21.29 5.35 7.56
N VAL A 503 -20.29 5.39 8.46
CA VAL A 503 -19.19 6.36 8.43
C VAL A 503 -18.46 6.31 7.09
N GLY A 504 -18.15 5.10 6.59
CA GLY A 504 -17.49 4.91 5.29
C GLY A 504 -18.28 5.41 4.07
N ARG A 505 -19.59 5.67 4.23
CA ARG A 505 -20.52 6.09 3.16
C ARG A 505 -21.05 7.50 3.33
N LEU A 506 -20.49 8.27 4.26
CA LEU A 506 -20.93 9.64 4.50
C LEU A 506 -20.80 10.49 3.22
N SER A 507 -21.91 11.14 2.88
CA SER A 507 -21.95 12.20 1.87
C SER A 507 -21.38 13.51 2.42
N ALA A 508 -21.06 14.46 1.53
CA ALA A 508 -20.60 15.78 1.94
C ALA A 508 -21.59 16.49 2.86
N HIS A 509 -22.89 16.41 2.57
CA HIS A 509 -23.93 16.97 3.41
C HIS A 509 -23.96 16.34 4.82
N GLN A 510 -23.87 15.00 4.92
CA GLN A 510 -23.81 14.33 6.22
C GLN A 510 -22.55 14.68 7.00
N CYS A 511 -21.39 14.81 6.34
CA CYS A 511 -20.19 15.31 6.98
C CYS A 511 -20.39 16.74 7.53
N SER A 512 -21.06 17.63 6.80
CA SER A 512 -21.34 18.99 7.29
C SER A 512 -22.24 18.99 8.52
N LEU A 513 -23.24 18.11 8.55
CA LEU A 513 -24.10 17.93 9.72
C LEU A 513 -23.31 17.45 10.95
N LEU A 514 -22.34 16.54 10.76
CA LEU A 514 -21.45 16.08 11.84
C LEU A 514 -20.47 17.14 12.32
N ALA A 515 -20.20 18.17 11.50
CA ALA A 515 -19.34 19.29 11.84
C ALA A 515 -20.05 20.38 12.65
N GLU A 516 -21.39 20.36 12.71
CA GLU A 516 -22.16 21.33 13.50
C GLU A 516 -21.77 21.24 14.99
N PRO A 517 -21.57 22.37 15.67
CA PRO A 517 -21.25 22.37 17.09
C PRO A 517 -22.44 21.83 17.89
N TRP A 518 -22.14 21.01 18.90
CA TRP A 518 -23.14 20.41 19.77
C TRP A 518 -22.66 20.43 21.22
N LEU A 519 -23.62 20.46 22.14
CA LEU A 519 -23.38 20.42 23.58
C LEU A 519 -24.18 19.25 24.17
N LEU A 520 -23.56 18.52 25.08
CA LEU A 520 -24.21 17.49 25.89
C LEU A 520 -24.38 18.02 27.30
N ALA A 521 -25.43 17.57 27.97
CA ALA A 521 -25.58 17.81 29.39
C ALA A 521 -24.49 17.05 30.17
N ASP A 522 -23.99 17.67 31.25
CA ASP A 522 -22.83 17.16 32.01
C ASP A 522 -23.10 15.78 32.61
N ASP A 523 -24.33 15.52 33.06
CA ASP A 523 -24.78 14.23 33.59
C ASP A 523 -24.65 13.11 32.54
N VAL A 524 -25.07 13.37 31.30
CA VAL A 524 -25.01 12.44 30.17
C VAL A 524 -23.54 12.19 29.74
N SER A 525 -22.73 13.25 29.71
CA SER A 525 -21.28 13.14 29.42
C SER A 525 -20.53 12.34 30.51
N ASN A 526 -20.89 12.57 31.77
CA ASN A 526 -20.32 11.86 32.92
C ASN A 526 -20.77 10.39 32.97
N ALA A 527 -22.01 10.08 32.57
CA ALA A 527 -22.47 8.71 32.41
C ALA A 527 -21.63 7.96 31.37
N LEU A 528 -21.39 8.55 30.20
CA LEU A 528 -20.54 7.94 29.17
C LEU A 528 -19.09 7.77 29.64
N SER A 529 -18.53 8.78 30.33
CA SER A 529 -17.16 8.72 30.85
C SER A 529 -16.97 7.59 31.87
N ARG A 530 -17.95 7.36 32.75
CA ARG A 530 -17.94 6.25 33.73
C ARG A 530 -18.00 4.88 33.07
N VAL A 531 -18.69 4.76 31.94
CA VAL A 531 -18.90 3.48 31.23
C VAL A 531 -17.68 3.06 30.40
N VAL A 532 -16.83 4.02 30.03
CA VAL A 532 -15.70 3.83 29.11
C VAL A 532 -14.35 3.69 29.85
N THR A 533 -14.34 3.77 31.19
CA THR A 533 -13.13 3.64 32.03
C THR A 533 -12.31 2.38 31.74
N ASP A 534 -12.97 1.29 31.37
CA ASP A 534 -12.33 -0.01 31.14
C ASP A 534 -11.73 -0.14 29.73
N GLY A 535 -11.74 0.93 28.92
CA GLY A 535 -11.20 0.94 27.57
C GLY A 535 -12.00 0.12 26.55
N SER A 536 -13.19 -0.38 26.91
CA SER A 536 -13.99 -1.26 26.05
C SER A 536 -14.44 -0.61 24.74
N ALA A 537 -14.51 0.73 24.70
CA ALA A 537 -14.85 1.48 23.49
C ALA A 537 -13.64 1.76 22.59
N LYS A 538 -12.40 1.59 23.09
CA LYS A 538 -11.18 2.02 22.39
C LYS A 538 -11.06 1.42 20.99
N ALA A 539 -11.33 0.12 20.85
CA ALA A 539 -11.27 -0.56 19.55
C ALA A 539 -12.33 -0.03 18.55
N ALA A 540 -13.50 0.37 19.03
CA ALA A 540 -14.56 0.97 18.21
C ALA A 540 -14.17 2.39 17.79
N GLU A 541 -13.66 3.19 18.72
CA GLU A 541 -13.18 4.55 18.46
C GLU A 541 -12.01 4.57 17.48
N GLU A 542 -11.02 3.68 17.63
CA GLU A 542 -9.90 3.57 16.70
C GLU A 542 -10.38 3.18 15.30
N ALA A 543 -11.27 2.19 15.19
CA ALA A 543 -11.82 1.76 13.91
C ALA A 543 -12.60 2.90 13.24
N ALA A 544 -13.37 3.67 14.02
CA ALA A 544 -14.13 4.80 13.51
C ALA A 544 -13.23 5.99 13.16
N ALA A 545 -12.16 6.23 13.91
CA ALA A 545 -11.19 7.26 13.60
C ALA A 545 -10.49 6.95 12.27
N LEU A 546 -10.06 5.71 12.05
CA LEU A 546 -9.47 5.28 10.78
C LEU A 546 -10.46 5.38 9.62
N ALA A 547 -11.73 4.99 9.82
CA ALA A 547 -12.77 5.13 8.80
C ALA A 547 -13.08 6.61 8.49
N ALA A 548 -13.22 7.44 9.53
CA ALA A 548 -13.53 8.86 9.40
C ALA A 548 -12.39 9.63 8.72
N LEU A 549 -11.13 9.37 9.07
CA LEU A 549 -9.98 10.02 8.44
C LEU A 549 -9.70 9.54 7.01
N VAL A 550 -10.33 8.45 6.58
CA VAL A 550 -10.34 8.06 5.15
C VAL A 550 -11.50 8.70 4.41
N THR A 551 -12.68 8.83 5.03
CA THR A 551 -13.90 9.28 4.34
C THR A 551 -14.12 10.79 4.41
N VAL A 552 -14.01 11.40 5.59
CA VAL A 552 -14.33 12.82 5.81
C VAL A 552 -13.44 13.75 4.97
N PRO A 553 -12.12 13.54 4.85
CA PRO A 553 -11.29 14.45 4.05
C PRO A 553 -11.60 14.43 2.55
N MET A 554 -12.25 13.38 2.05
CA MET A 554 -12.74 13.33 0.68
C MET A 554 -14.01 14.18 0.46
N ARG A 555 -14.51 14.84 1.51
CA ARG A 555 -15.82 15.51 1.56
C ARG A 555 -15.75 16.91 2.15
N LEU A 556 -14.94 17.11 3.18
CA LEU A 556 -14.73 18.37 3.88
C LEU A 556 -13.24 18.57 4.16
N THR A 557 -12.83 19.83 4.29
CA THR A 557 -11.47 20.25 4.65
C THR A 557 -11.51 21.22 5.84
N GLY A 558 -10.36 21.48 6.44
CA GLY A 558 -10.19 22.40 7.55
C GLY A 558 -10.90 21.96 8.83
N ASP A 559 -11.26 22.94 9.65
CA ASP A 559 -11.81 22.70 11.00
C ASP A 559 -13.16 21.98 10.98
N SER A 560 -13.96 22.15 9.93
CA SER A 560 -15.24 21.45 9.78
C SER A 560 -15.02 19.95 9.52
N GLY A 561 -14.04 19.60 8.68
CA GLY A 561 -13.61 18.22 8.49
C GLY A 561 -13.08 17.59 9.79
N TRP A 562 -12.28 18.35 10.56
CA TRP A 562 -11.79 17.91 11.86
C TRP A 562 -12.92 17.65 12.86
N ALA A 563 -13.88 18.58 12.93
CA ALA A 563 -15.06 18.46 13.80
C ALA A 563 -15.90 17.24 13.42
N ALA A 564 -16.17 17.04 12.13
CA ALA A 564 -16.91 15.87 11.64
C ALA A 564 -16.22 14.55 11.99
N ALA A 565 -14.89 14.47 11.83
CA ALA A 565 -14.12 13.29 12.20
C ALA A 565 -14.20 13.00 13.72
N LYS A 566 -14.09 14.03 14.56
CA LYS A 566 -14.24 13.90 16.02
C LYS A 566 -15.65 13.44 16.41
N THR A 567 -16.70 14.01 15.80
CA THR A 567 -18.09 13.58 16.04
C THR A 567 -18.30 12.13 15.61
N ALA A 568 -17.69 11.67 14.52
CA ALA A 568 -17.74 10.27 14.10
C ALA A 568 -17.03 9.32 15.09
N VAL A 569 -15.89 9.71 15.65
CA VAL A 569 -15.21 8.93 16.70
C VAL A 569 -16.08 8.87 17.96
N PHE A 570 -16.70 9.99 18.34
CA PHE A 570 -17.62 10.05 19.45
C PHE A 570 -18.82 9.11 19.26
N GLY A 571 -19.44 9.06 18.06
CA GLY A 571 -20.52 8.12 17.78
C GLY A 571 -20.13 6.65 17.95
N ALA A 572 -18.90 6.28 17.61
CA ALA A 572 -18.40 4.93 17.85
C ALA A 572 -18.29 4.59 19.35
N ARG A 573 -17.89 5.56 20.17
CA ARG A 573 -17.89 5.44 21.63
C ARG A 573 -19.30 5.21 22.17
N VAL A 574 -20.27 5.98 21.68
CA VAL A 574 -21.68 5.89 22.10
C VAL A 574 -22.28 4.54 21.71
N ILE A 575 -22.14 4.10 20.45
CA ILE A 575 -22.71 2.82 19.98
C ILE A 575 -22.07 1.61 20.65
N ALA A 576 -20.76 1.67 20.95
CA ALA A 576 -20.08 0.63 21.72
C ALA A 576 -20.58 0.55 23.17
N SER A 577 -21.10 1.65 23.71
CA SER A 577 -21.58 1.78 25.09
C SER A 577 -23.08 1.53 25.23
N ARG A 578 -23.82 1.25 24.14
CA ARG A 578 -25.30 1.10 24.12
C ARG A 578 -25.86 0.18 25.19
N GLY A 579 -25.16 -0.91 25.55
CA GLY A 579 -25.59 -1.87 26.56
C GLY A 579 -25.22 -1.51 28.01
N LYS A 580 -24.54 -0.38 28.22
CA LYS A 580 -23.98 0.04 29.53
C LYS A 580 -24.51 1.39 30.01
N VAL A 581 -25.27 2.10 29.19
CA VAL A 581 -26.00 3.34 29.53
C VAL A 581 -27.51 3.10 29.42
N SER A 582 -28.32 3.92 30.09
CA SER A 582 -29.78 3.85 29.94
C SER A 582 -30.21 4.25 28.52
N ALA A 583 -31.43 3.84 28.12
CA ALA A 583 -31.97 4.17 26.79
C ALA A 583 -32.08 5.68 26.57
N SER A 584 -32.53 6.44 27.58
CA SER A 584 -32.62 7.90 27.54
C SER A 584 -31.26 8.58 27.43
N GLU A 585 -30.24 8.09 28.15
CA GLU A 585 -28.87 8.60 28.04
C GLU A 585 -28.29 8.28 26.67
N PHE A 586 -28.55 7.09 26.13
CA PHE A 586 -28.11 6.70 24.80
C PHE A 586 -28.71 7.59 23.70
N GLU A 587 -30.01 7.86 23.74
CA GLU A 587 -30.68 8.76 22.79
C GLU A 587 -30.14 10.19 22.89
N ALA A 588 -29.93 10.70 24.11
CA ALA A 588 -29.33 12.01 24.34
C ALA A 588 -27.89 12.09 23.79
N LEU A 589 -27.08 11.05 24.01
CA LEU A 589 -25.73 10.92 23.46
C LEU A 589 -25.71 10.81 21.94
N TRP A 590 -26.73 10.20 21.34
CA TRP A 590 -26.80 10.01 19.89
C TRP A 590 -27.36 11.21 19.13
N LYS A 591 -28.08 12.10 19.81
CA LYS A 591 -28.70 13.29 19.20
C LYS A 591 -27.79 14.10 18.27
N PRO A 592 -26.48 14.33 18.56
CA PRO A 592 -25.57 15.00 17.63
C PRO A 592 -25.36 14.28 16.29
N LEU A 593 -25.51 12.95 16.27
CA LEU A 593 -25.31 12.12 15.08
C LEU A 593 -26.59 11.83 14.31
N GLU A 594 -27.76 11.91 14.96
CA GLU A 594 -29.03 11.40 14.41
C GLU A 594 -29.37 11.97 13.04
N ARG A 595 -29.11 13.27 12.81
CA ARG A 595 -29.37 13.93 11.52
C ARG A 595 -28.48 13.40 10.38
N ALA A 596 -27.27 12.98 10.70
CA ALA A 596 -26.30 12.48 9.72
C ALA A 596 -26.36 10.95 9.57
N ILE A 597 -26.49 10.23 10.68
CA ILE A 597 -26.56 8.78 10.78
C ILE A 597 -27.72 8.40 11.72
N PRO A 598 -28.93 8.22 11.18
CA PRO A 598 -30.10 7.88 12.00
C PRO A 598 -29.93 6.52 12.68
N LEU A 599 -30.32 6.37 13.96
CA LEU A 599 -30.25 5.10 14.68
C LEU A 599 -30.97 3.97 13.94
N ALA A 600 -32.13 4.28 13.36
CA ALA A 600 -32.93 3.33 12.59
C ALA A 600 -32.15 2.71 11.41
N SER A 601 -31.19 3.43 10.83
CA SER A 601 -30.33 2.92 9.75
C SER A 601 -29.32 1.87 10.23
N LEU A 602 -29.05 1.81 11.54
CA LEU A 602 -28.08 0.93 12.18
C LEU A 602 -28.73 -0.31 12.81
N GLU A 603 -30.05 -0.44 12.77
CA GLU A 603 -30.75 -1.62 13.27
C GLU A 603 -30.72 -2.74 12.23
N SER A 604 -30.59 -3.99 12.68
CA SER A 604 -30.74 -5.12 11.75
C SER A 604 -32.19 -5.13 11.27
N ARG A 605 -32.42 -5.18 9.95
CA ARG A 605 -33.76 -5.48 9.40
C ARG A 605 -34.27 -6.77 10.04
N SER A 606 -35.11 -6.63 11.05
CA SER A 606 -35.92 -7.71 11.55
C SER A 606 -36.82 -8.14 10.39
N LYS A 607 -36.68 -9.40 9.96
CA LYS A 607 -37.74 -10.06 9.18
C LYS A 607 -38.99 -10.07 10.07
N LYS A 608 -39.82 -9.05 9.94
CA LYS A 608 -41.23 -9.08 10.31
C LYS A 608 -42.02 -8.60 9.10
N ALA A 609 -42.39 -9.55 8.26
CA ALA A 609 -43.61 -9.49 7.50
C ALA A 609 -44.45 -10.67 8.00
N SER A 610 -45.29 -10.36 8.98
CA SER A 610 -46.56 -11.06 9.21
C SER A 610 -47.52 -10.70 8.08
#